data_AF-A0A944W0Q1-F1
#
_entry.id   AF-A0A944W0Q1-F1
#
_cell.length_a   1.000
_cell.length_b   1.000
_cell.length_c   1.000
_cell.angle_alpha   90.00
_cell.angle_beta   90.00
_cell.angle_gamma   90.00
#
_symmetry.space_group_name_H-M   'P 1'
#
loop_
_entity.id
_entity.type
_entity.pdbx_description
1 polymer ?
#
loop_
_entity_poly.entity_id
_entity_poly.type
_entity_poly.pdbx_seq_one_letter_code
_entity_poly.pdbx_strand_id
1 'polypeptide(L)'
;RKDISVYLIGIGDPLKASPIPVKDKNGHTTGYELDMEDNTIMTKPDPELLQEIAEVTGGTYIHDATGDELKSIFEGVIADHRKVLGVKTRNTVKDVSQYFLGGALTLLLLFLLL
;
A
#
# COMPACT_ATOMS: atom_id res chain seq x y z
N ARG A 1 -2.78 7.58 -22.23
CA ARG A 1 -2.11 8.37 -21.17
C ARG A 1 -1.93 7.43 -19.98
N LYS A 2 -0.72 7.28 -19.46
CA LYS A 2 -0.50 6.43 -18.27
C LYS A 2 -1.01 7.22 -17.07
N ASP A 3 -2.10 6.75 -16.47
CA ASP A 3 -2.66 7.24 -15.21
C ASP A 3 -1.69 6.81 -14.09
N ILE A 4 -0.63 7.58 -13.87
CA ILE A 4 0.34 7.33 -12.80
C ILE A 4 0.05 8.34 -11.71
N SER A 5 -0.52 7.88 -10.62
CA SER A 5 -0.66 8.68 -9.40
C SER A 5 0.68 8.69 -8.67
N VAL A 6 1.23 9.89 -8.47
CA VAL A 6 2.48 10.10 -7.72
C VAL A 6 2.11 10.51 -6.29
N TYR A 7 2.73 9.85 -5.31
CA TYR A 7 2.57 10.18 -3.90
C TYR A 7 3.94 10.48 -3.32
N LEU A 8 4.09 11.67 -2.73
CA LEU A 8 5.32 12.13 -2.11
C LEU A 8 5.11 12.14 -0.60
N ILE A 9 5.99 11.44 0.13
CA ILE A 9 5.90 11.35 1.59
C ILE A 9 7.20 11.88 2.17
N GLY A 10 7.12 13.03 2.85
CA GLY A 10 8.25 13.65 3.53
C GLY A 10 8.30 13.18 4.98
N ILE A 11 9.40 12.52 5.36
CA ILE A 11 9.58 12.00 6.73
C ILE A 11 10.64 12.83 7.47
N GLY A 12 10.33 13.18 8.72
CA GLY A 12 11.24 13.85 9.64
C GLY A 12 10.85 15.30 9.95
N ASP A 13 11.61 15.95 10.82
CA ASP A 13 11.31 17.32 11.30
C ASP A 13 11.91 18.38 10.35
N PRO A 14 11.09 19.26 9.72
CA PRO A 14 11.59 20.31 8.82
C PRO A 14 12.27 21.48 9.56
N LEU A 15 11.98 21.65 10.86
CA LEU A 15 12.54 22.70 11.70
C LEU A 15 13.89 22.30 12.30
N LYS A 16 14.11 20.99 12.49
CA LYS A 16 15.32 20.47 13.14
C LYS A 16 16.14 19.58 12.22
N ALA A 17 17.30 20.09 11.80
CA ALA A 17 18.27 19.28 11.06
C ALA A 17 18.84 18.16 11.96
N SER A 18 18.93 16.96 11.39
CA SER A 18 19.39 15.75 12.08
C SER A 18 20.62 15.16 11.38
N PRO A 19 21.60 14.66 12.14
CA PRO A 19 22.80 14.06 11.56
C PRO A 19 22.50 12.68 10.98
N ILE A 20 23.21 12.28 9.91
CA ILE A 20 23.06 10.96 9.31
C ILE A 20 23.87 9.94 10.10
N PRO A 21 23.25 8.93 10.76
CA PRO A 21 23.99 7.96 11.55
C PRO A 21 24.63 6.88 10.66
N VAL A 22 25.93 6.65 10.85
CA VAL A 22 26.64 5.52 10.24
C VAL A 22 26.44 4.29 11.12
N LYS A 23 25.82 3.25 10.54
CA LYS A 23 25.55 1.99 11.22
C LYS A 23 26.52 0.90 10.78
N ASP A 24 27.05 0.15 11.73
CA ASP A 24 27.82 -1.08 11.45
C ASP A 24 26.89 -2.19 10.92
N LYS A 25 27.47 -3.28 10.42
CA LYS A 25 26.78 -4.51 10.00
C LYS A 25 25.86 -5.09 11.09
N ASN A 26 26.13 -4.77 12.35
CA ASN A 26 25.36 -5.21 13.50
C ASN A 26 24.27 -4.20 13.93
N GLY A 27 24.10 -3.09 13.21
CA GLY A 27 23.08 -2.07 13.48
C GLY A 27 23.43 -1.07 14.58
N HIS A 28 24.60 -1.16 15.20
CA HIS A 28 25.09 -0.17 16.15
C HIS A 28 25.56 1.10 15.44
N THR A 29 25.22 2.26 16.00
CA THR A 29 25.71 3.55 15.52
C THR A 29 27.18 3.70 15.91
N THR A 30 28.07 3.69 14.91
CA THR A 30 29.52 3.85 15.11
C THR A 30 29.97 5.31 14.97
N GLY A 31 29.15 6.15 14.35
CA GLY A 31 29.41 7.59 14.19
C GLY A 31 28.31 8.28 13.38
N TYR A 32 28.61 9.49 12.92
CA TYR A 32 27.77 10.25 12.00
C TYR A 32 28.52 10.51 10.70
N GLU A 33 27.80 10.70 9.61
CA GLU A 33 28.38 10.96 8.31
C GLU A 33 29.03 12.35 8.29
N LEU A 34 30.25 12.39 7.76
CA LEU A 34 31.09 13.58 7.70
C LEU A 34 31.22 14.05 6.25
N ASP A 35 31.28 15.37 6.09
CA ASP A 35 31.62 16.03 4.83
C ASP A 35 33.13 15.88 4.52
N MET A 36 33.55 16.29 3.32
CA MET A 36 34.95 16.41 2.89
C MET A 36 35.79 17.31 3.82
N GLU A 37 35.14 18.18 4.60
CA GLU A 37 35.75 19.05 5.61
C GLU A 37 35.69 18.48 7.04
N ASP A 38 35.40 17.18 7.22
CA ASP A 38 35.25 16.51 8.53
C ASP A 38 34.12 17.08 9.43
N ASN A 39 33.15 17.78 8.84
CA ASN A 39 31.98 18.33 9.53
C ASN A 39 30.80 17.34 9.48
N THR A 40 30.05 17.19 10.58
CA THR A 40 28.85 16.33 10.61
C THR A 40 27.79 16.85 9.65
N ILE A 41 27.37 15.99 8.69
CA ILE A 41 26.33 16.32 7.73
C ILE A 41 24.98 16.38 8.47
N MET A 42 24.36 17.55 8.43
CA MET A 42 23.03 17.80 8.97
C MET A 42 22.02 17.81 7.83
N THR A 43 21.01 16.94 7.91
CA THR A 43 19.96 16.81 6.89
C THR A 43 18.61 17.23 7.45
N LYS A 44 17.78 17.85 6.61
CA LYS A 44 16.39 18.19 6.92
C LYS A 44 15.51 17.93 5.69
N PRO A 45 14.25 17.51 5.87
CA PRO A 45 13.30 17.43 4.77
C PRO A 45 12.95 18.84 4.26
N ASP A 46 12.75 18.95 2.95
CA ASP A 46 12.27 20.16 2.30
C ASP A 46 10.82 19.96 1.84
N PRO A 47 9.83 20.38 2.64
CA PRO A 47 8.42 20.20 2.30
C PRO A 47 7.98 21.08 1.13
N GLU A 48 8.61 22.25 0.91
CA GLU A 48 8.24 23.16 -0.18
C GLU A 48 8.57 22.53 -1.53
N LEU A 49 9.79 21.98 -1.66
CA LEU A 49 10.22 21.27 -2.86
C LEU A 49 9.33 20.05 -3.16
N LEU A 50 8.99 19.26 -2.12
CA LEU A 50 8.15 18.08 -2.29
C LEU A 50 6.72 18.45 -2.69
N GLN A 51 6.20 19.57 -2.19
CA GLN A 51 4.91 20.10 -2.59
C GLN A 51 4.91 20.55 -4.05
N GLU A 52 5.95 21.26 -4.51
CA GLU A 52 6.08 21.69 -5.90
C GLU A 52 6.08 20.48 -6.86
N ILE A 53 6.81 19.42 -6.52
CA ILE A 53 6.83 18.19 -7.32
C ILE A 53 5.45 17.53 -7.35
N ALA A 54 4.71 17.53 -6.23
CA ALA A 54 3.35 17.00 -6.18
C ALA A 54 2.41 17.79 -7.10
N GLU A 55 2.49 19.12 -7.09
CA GLU A 55 1.70 20.00 -7.96
C GLU A 55 1.99 19.77 -9.45
N VAL A 56 3.27 19.65 -9.82
CA VAL A 56 3.68 19.39 -11.22
C VAL A 56 3.25 18.01 -11.71
N THR A 57 3.27 17.01 -10.83
CA THR A 57 2.90 15.62 -11.17
C THR A 57 1.40 15.33 -11.04
N GLY A 58 0.61 16.27 -10.50
CA GLY A 58 -0.79 16.05 -10.15
C GLY A 58 -0.96 15.02 -9.03
N GLY A 59 0.08 14.85 -8.21
CA GLY A 59 0.13 13.93 -7.08
C GLY A 59 -0.26 14.58 -5.76
N THR A 60 -0.08 13.83 -4.66
CA THR A 60 -0.34 14.32 -3.30
C THR A 60 0.94 14.28 -2.46
N TYR A 61 1.24 15.37 -1.78
CA TYR A 61 2.29 15.45 -0.76
C TYR A 61 1.71 15.22 0.64
N ILE A 62 2.37 14.39 1.45
CA ILE A 62 2.01 14.13 2.83
C ILE A 62 3.29 14.22 3.68
N HIS A 63 3.18 14.89 4.83
CA HIS A 63 4.28 15.05 5.78
C HIS A 63 4.02 14.23 7.04
N ASP A 64 5.02 13.48 7.48
CA ASP A 64 4.98 12.73 8.74
C ASP A 64 6.30 12.91 9.51
N ALA A 65 6.23 13.51 10.69
CA ALA A 65 7.42 13.78 11.51
C ALA A 65 8.04 12.51 12.10
N THR A 66 7.25 11.45 12.32
CA THR A 66 7.63 10.28 13.11
C THR A 66 7.75 9.01 12.26
N GLY A 67 7.03 8.96 11.13
CA GLY A 67 6.93 7.79 10.27
C GLY A 67 5.92 6.75 10.77
N ASP A 68 5.24 6.98 11.89
CA ASP A 68 4.24 6.08 12.46
C ASP A 68 2.92 6.15 11.67
N GLU A 69 2.57 7.33 11.15
CA GLU A 69 1.36 7.54 10.37
C GLU A 69 1.52 7.03 8.93
N LEU A 70 2.75 6.77 8.50
CA LEU A 70 3.08 6.19 7.20
C LEU A 70 2.26 4.94 6.90
N LYS A 71 2.07 4.05 7.86
CA LYS A 71 1.30 2.81 7.66
C LYS A 71 -0.17 3.10 7.35
N SER A 72 -0.78 4.05 8.06
CA SER A 72 -2.17 4.47 7.84
C SER A 72 -2.33 5.16 6.48
N ILE A 73 -1.38 6.04 6.14
CA ILE A 73 -1.33 6.71 4.84
C ILE A 73 -1.21 5.69 3.70
N PHE A 74 -0.31 4.71 3.85
CA PHE A 74 -0.09 3.66 2.86
C PHE A 74 -1.33 2.76 2.71
N GLU A 75 -1.97 2.39 3.82
CA GLU A 75 -3.23 1.62 3.79
C GLU A 75 -4.36 2.41 3.11
N GLY A 76 -4.46 3.72 3.35
CA GLY A 76 -5.43 4.61 2.70
C GLY A 76 -5.20 4.73 1.20
N VAL A 77 -3.96 5.01 0.77
CA VAL A 77 -3.58 5.10 -0.65
C VAL A 77 -3.81 3.77 -1.36
N ILE A 78 -3.39 2.66 -0.75
CA ILE A 78 -3.63 1.34 -1.32
C ILE A 78 -5.13 1.06 -1.40
N ALA A 79 -5.92 1.41 -0.38
CA ALA A 79 -7.36 1.14 -0.37
C ALA A 79 -8.11 1.92 -1.47
N ASP A 80 -7.76 3.18 -1.70
CA ASP A 80 -8.36 4.02 -2.74
C ASP A 80 -7.99 3.52 -4.15
N HIS A 81 -6.72 3.14 -4.36
CA HIS A 81 -6.24 2.55 -5.62
C HIS A 81 -6.57 1.06 -5.78
N ARG A 82 -7.11 0.38 -4.75
CA ARG A 82 -7.57 -1.01 -4.84
C ARG A 82 -8.92 -1.15 -5.56
N LYS A 83 -9.45 -0.10 -6.18
CA LYS A 83 -10.56 -0.22 -7.11
C LYS A 83 -10.11 -1.01 -8.34
N VAL A 84 -10.48 -2.30 -8.35
CA VAL A 84 -10.65 -3.16 -9.54
C VAL A 84 -9.38 -3.85 -10.10
N LEU A 85 -8.55 -4.49 -9.28
CA LEU A 85 -7.56 -5.49 -9.78
C LEU A 85 -8.11 -6.93 -9.83
N GLY A 86 -9.43 -7.07 -9.90
CA GLY A 86 -10.09 -8.35 -10.13
C GLY A 86 -10.94 -8.75 -8.95
N VAL A 87 -12.24 -8.52 -9.07
CA VAL A 87 -13.21 -9.45 -8.50
C VAL A 87 -12.83 -10.81 -9.08
N LYS A 88 -12.14 -11.63 -8.28
CA LYS A 88 -12.05 -13.06 -8.52
C LYS A 88 -13.49 -13.54 -8.37
N THR A 89 -14.28 -13.42 -9.43
CA THR A 89 -15.61 -13.99 -9.53
C THR A 89 -15.40 -15.48 -9.40
N ARG A 90 -15.42 -15.95 -8.17
CA ARG A 90 -15.56 -17.35 -7.85
C ARG A 90 -16.95 -17.68 -8.32
N ASN A 91 -17.06 -18.06 -9.59
CA ASN A 91 -18.21 -18.76 -10.14
C ASN A 91 -18.37 -20.01 -9.29
N THR A 92 -19.06 -19.86 -8.17
CA THR A 92 -19.61 -20.99 -7.46
C THR A 92 -20.77 -21.39 -8.35
N VAL A 93 -20.49 -22.27 -9.31
CA VAL A 93 -21.51 -22.96 -10.08
C VAL A 93 -22.34 -23.68 -9.04
N LYS A 94 -23.49 -23.10 -8.71
CA LYS A 94 -24.43 -23.71 -7.78
C LYS A 94 -25.03 -24.89 -8.55
N ASP A 95 -24.73 -26.09 -8.08
CA ASP A 95 -25.05 -27.33 -8.78
C ASP A 95 -26.57 -27.55 -8.76
N VAL A 96 -27.26 -27.11 -9.81
CA VAL A 96 -28.71 -27.27 -9.97
C VAL A 96 -29.11 -28.71 -10.30
N SER A 97 -28.13 -29.62 -10.49
CA SER A 97 -28.36 -31.03 -10.83
C SER A 97 -29.10 -31.81 -9.74
N GLN A 98 -29.02 -31.40 -8.48
CA GLN A 98 -29.66 -32.10 -7.36
C GLN A 98 -31.20 -32.13 -7.47
N TYR A 99 -31.80 -31.05 -7.98
CA TYR A 99 -33.26 -31.00 -8.17
C TYR A 99 -33.73 -31.92 -9.30
N PHE A 100 -32.95 -32.04 -10.37
CA PHE A 100 -33.24 -32.97 -11.47
C PHE A 100 -33.13 -34.43 -11.00
N LEU A 101 -32.12 -34.76 -10.19
CA LEU A 101 -31.95 -36.11 -9.66
C LEU A 101 -33.07 -36.48 -8.69
N GLY A 102 -33.48 -35.56 -7.82
CA GLY A 102 -34.63 -35.75 -6.92
C GLY A 102 -35.92 -36.02 -7.69
N GLY A 103 -36.22 -35.21 -8.72
CA GLY A 103 -37.40 -35.40 -9.56
C GLY A 103 -37.44 -36.76 -10.26
N ALA A 104 -36.31 -37.21 -10.81
CA ALA A 104 -36.21 -38.52 -11.45
C ALA A 104 -36.45 -39.68 -10.48
N LEU A 105 -35.88 -39.61 -9.26
CA LEU A 105 -36.09 -40.64 -8.23
C LEU A 105 -37.54 -40.70 -7.75
N THR A 106 -38.19 -39.55 -7.54
CA THR A 106 -39.60 -39.50 -7.16
C THR A 106 -40.50 -40.11 -8.24
N LEU A 107 -40.25 -39.80 -9.51
CA LEU A 107 -41.01 -40.36 -10.63
C LEU A 107 -40.84 -41.89 -10.74
N LEU A 108 -39.62 -42.39 -10.51
CA LEU A 108 -39.32 -43.83 -10.50
C LEU A 108 -40.08 -44.56 -9.39
N LEU A 109 -40.12 -44.00 -8.18
CA LEU A 109 -40.87 -44.58 -7.05
C LEU A 109 -42.38 -44.64 -7.33
N LEU A 110 -42.94 -43.58 -7.93
CA LEU A 110 -44.35 -43.58 -8.32
C LEU A 110 -44.66 -44.64 -9.38
N PHE A 111 -43.76 -44.83 -10.34
CA PHE A 111 -43.93 -45.86 -11.38
C PHE A 111 -43.84 -47.29 -10.81
N LEU A 112 -43.00 -47.54 -9.80
CA LEU A 112 -42.88 -48.87 -9.19
C LEU A 112 -44.11 -49.24 -8.34
N LEU A 113 -44.76 -48.23 -7.73
CA LEU A 113 -45.88 -48.43 -6.83
C LEU A 113 -47.23 -48.54 -7.56
N LEU A 114 -47.28 -48.02 -8.80
CA LEU A 114 -48.41 -48.15 -9.73
C LEU A 114 -48.35 -49.49 -10.47
#